data_AF-A0A2E4QL48-F1
#
_entry.id   AF-A0A2E4QL48-F1
#
_cell.length_a   1.000
_cell.length_b   1.000
_cell.length_c   1.000
_cell.angle_alpha   90.00
_cell.angle_beta   90.00
_cell.angle_gamma   90.00
#
_symmetry.space_group_name_H-M   'P 1'
#
loop_
_entity.id
_entity.type
_entity.pdbx_description
1 polymer ?
#
loop_
_entity_poly.entity_id
_entity_poly.type
_entity_poly.pdbx_seq_one_letter_code
_entity_poly.pdbx_strand_id
1 'polypeptide(L)'
;MKNLSSEISNIIKRILNKGSLTLTCIYTLGHVIVAIVVVRIITGASWWDAGAVAMVEPLINGIWFYVLHKVWIKYSKKNATD
;
A
#
# COMPACT_ATOMS: atom_id res chain seq x y z
N MET A 1 -0.92 -40.27 1.44
CA MET A 1 0.01 -39.14 1.18
C MET A 1 -0.81 -37.93 0.76
N LYS A 2 -0.86 -36.89 1.58
CA LYS A 2 -1.46 -35.61 1.16
C LYS A 2 -0.58 -35.02 0.06
N ASN A 3 -1.17 -34.74 -1.10
CA ASN A 3 -0.45 -34.16 -2.23
C ASN A 3 -0.09 -32.71 -1.90
N LEU A 4 1.17 -32.32 -2.09
CA LEU A 4 1.66 -30.95 -1.89
C LEU A 4 0.76 -29.90 -2.59
N SER A 5 0.23 -30.25 -3.76
CA SER A 5 -0.75 -29.44 -4.52
C SER A 5 -2.04 -29.13 -3.73
N SER A 6 -2.54 -30.07 -2.94
CA SER A 6 -3.76 -29.89 -2.12
C SER A 6 -3.54 -28.96 -0.92
N GLU A 7 -2.36 -29.01 -0.30
CA GLU A 7 -1.99 -28.10 0.78
C GLU A 7 -1.78 -26.67 0.25
N ILE A 8 -1.09 -26.51 -0.90
CA ILE A 8 -0.95 -25.21 -1.58
C ILE A 8 -2.32 -24.62 -1.95
N SER A 9 -3.21 -25.42 -2.53
CA SER A 9 -4.57 -24.98 -2.90
C SER A 9 -5.39 -24.54 -1.68
N ASN A 10 -5.28 -25.25 -0.56
CA ASN A 10 -5.97 -24.88 0.68
C ASN A 10 -5.37 -23.63 1.33
N ILE A 11 -4.07 -23.40 1.23
CA ILE A 11 -3.41 -22.16 1.68
C ILE A 11 -3.87 -20.98 0.82
N ILE A 12 -3.87 -21.13 -0.50
CA ILE A 12 -4.36 -20.11 -1.44
C ILE A 12 -5.83 -19.78 -1.15
N LYS A 13 -6.68 -20.80 -0.97
CA LYS A 13 -8.09 -20.60 -0.60
C LYS A 13 -8.24 -19.91 0.74
N ARG A 14 -7.40 -20.18 1.75
CA ARG A 14 -7.44 -19.48 3.05
C ARG A 14 -6.98 -18.02 2.97
N ILE A 15 -6.03 -17.71 2.08
CA ILE A 15 -5.59 -16.33 1.81
C ILE A 15 -6.70 -15.57 1.06
N LEU A 16 -7.33 -16.21 0.06
CA LEU A 16 -8.43 -15.61 -0.70
C LEU A 16 -9.74 -15.50 0.11
N ASN A 17 -10.02 -16.45 1.02
CA ASN A 17 -11.21 -16.43 1.90
C ASN A 17 -11.09 -15.46 3.08
N LYS A 18 -9.93 -14.82 3.32
CA LYS A 18 -9.76 -13.81 4.37
C LYS A 18 -10.45 -12.47 4.08
N GLY A 19 -11.33 -12.46 3.08
CA GLY A 19 -12.40 -11.48 2.98
C GLY A 19 -12.02 -10.28 2.14
N SER A 20 -12.72 -10.18 1.01
CA SER A 20 -12.99 -8.92 0.31
C SER A 20 -11.87 -8.34 -0.54
N LEU A 21 -11.18 -9.19 -1.32
CA LEU A 21 -10.37 -8.72 -2.46
C LEU A 21 -11.16 -7.74 -3.35
N THR A 22 -12.44 -8.03 -3.57
CA THR A 22 -13.38 -7.16 -4.30
C THR A 22 -13.55 -5.80 -3.62
N LEU A 23 -13.77 -5.75 -2.31
CA LEU A 23 -13.91 -4.50 -1.58
C LEU A 23 -12.60 -3.72 -1.55
N THR A 24 -11.45 -4.38 -1.44
CA THR A 24 -10.13 -3.74 -1.55
C THR A 24 -9.95 -3.09 -2.91
N CYS A 25 -10.29 -3.77 -4.00
CA CYS A 25 -10.23 -3.21 -5.35
C CYS A 25 -11.16 -1.99 -5.50
N ILE A 26 -12.42 -2.12 -5.07
CA ILE A 26 -13.41 -1.02 -5.13
C ILE A 26 -12.95 0.17 -4.29
N TYR A 27 -12.46 -0.08 -3.07
CA TYR A 27 -11.97 0.96 -2.17
C TYR A 27 -10.75 1.67 -2.75
N THR A 28 -9.81 0.93 -3.32
CA THR A 28 -8.59 1.52 -3.92
C THR A 28 -8.94 2.41 -5.11
N LEU A 29 -9.82 1.94 -6.00
CA LEU A 29 -10.27 2.74 -7.15
C LEU A 29 -11.05 3.98 -6.71
N GLY A 30 -11.97 3.83 -5.76
CA GLY A 30 -12.74 4.94 -5.19
C GLY A 30 -11.83 5.97 -4.51
N HIS A 31 -10.83 5.52 -3.75
CA HIS A 31 -9.87 6.39 -3.08
C HIS A 31 -9.08 7.24 -4.08
N VAL A 32 -8.60 6.65 -5.19
CA VAL A 32 -7.89 7.40 -6.24
C VAL A 32 -8.79 8.48 -6.84
N ILE A 33 -10.04 8.17 -7.14
CA ILE A 33 -10.99 9.14 -7.70
C ILE A 33 -11.24 10.30 -6.72
N VAL A 34 -11.48 9.98 -5.45
CA VAL A 34 -11.70 11.00 -4.40
C VAL A 34 -10.45 11.86 -4.21
N ALA A 35 -9.24 11.26 -4.18
CA ALA A 35 -7.99 11.99 -4.03
C ALA A 35 -7.77 13.00 -5.17
N ILE A 36 -7.98 12.59 -6.43
CA ILE A 36 -7.87 13.48 -7.59
C ILE A 36 -8.84 14.65 -7.49
N VAL A 37 -10.10 14.38 -7.12
CA VAL A 37 -11.13 15.42 -6.96
C VAL A 37 -10.78 16.40 -5.85
N VAL A 38 -10.36 15.90 -4.68
CA VAL A 38 -9.97 16.74 -3.53
C VAL A 38 -8.77 17.61 -3.87
N VAL A 39 -7.71 17.04 -4.43
CA VAL A 39 -6.50 17.80 -4.84
C VAL A 39 -6.88 18.88 -5.83
N ARG A 40 -7.69 18.56 -6.84
CA ARG A 40 -8.14 19.53 -7.84
C ARG A 40 -8.96 20.66 -7.22
N ILE A 41 -9.88 20.37 -6.30
CA ILE A 41 -10.70 21.39 -5.64
C ILE A 41 -9.84 22.33 -4.80
N ILE A 42 -8.88 21.78 -4.04
CA ILE A 42 -8.06 22.57 -3.12
C ILE A 42 -7.01 23.39 -3.87
N THR A 43 -6.38 22.80 -4.88
CA THR A 43 -5.21 23.41 -5.56
C THR A 43 -5.54 24.09 -6.89
N GLY A 44 -6.69 23.78 -7.50
CA GLY A 44 -7.04 24.24 -8.85
C GLY A 44 -6.27 23.54 -9.97
N ALA A 45 -5.50 22.49 -9.67
CA ALA A 45 -4.67 21.77 -10.64
C ALA A 45 -5.49 21.07 -11.75
N SER A 46 -4.85 20.80 -12.89
CA SER A 46 -5.48 20.04 -13.98
C SER A 46 -5.76 18.59 -13.54
N TRP A 47 -6.67 17.90 -14.22
CA TRP A 47 -6.98 16.50 -13.94
C TRP A 47 -5.75 15.59 -14.05
N TRP A 48 -4.84 15.93 -14.96
CA TRP A 48 -3.61 15.18 -15.17
C TRP A 48 -2.61 15.38 -14.03
N ASP A 49 -2.43 16.63 -13.59
CA ASP A 49 -1.52 16.95 -12.48
C ASP A 49 -2.03 16.37 -11.16
N ALA A 50 -3.34 16.48 -10.89
CA ALA A 50 -3.95 15.88 -9.70
C ALA A 50 -3.87 14.35 -9.72
N GLY A 51 -4.04 13.72 -10.89
CA GLY A 51 -3.82 12.29 -11.10
C GLY A 51 -2.38 11.85 -10.84
N ALA A 52 -1.42 12.61 -11.36
CA ALA A 52 -0.01 12.35 -11.13
C ALA A 52 0.34 12.44 -9.64
N VAL A 53 -0.12 13.47 -8.93
CA VAL A 53 0.09 13.62 -7.49
C VAL A 53 -0.52 12.46 -6.71
N ALA A 54 -1.77 12.08 -7.00
CA ALA A 54 -2.46 10.98 -6.32
C ALA A 54 -1.73 9.62 -6.45
N MET A 55 -0.93 9.42 -7.50
CA MET A 55 -0.10 8.21 -7.67
C MET A 55 1.33 8.38 -7.14
N VAL A 56 1.95 9.53 -7.34
CA VAL A 56 3.36 9.78 -6.98
C VAL A 56 3.53 9.96 -5.47
N GLU A 57 2.58 10.62 -4.80
CA GLU A 57 2.60 10.83 -3.36
C GLU A 57 2.73 9.52 -2.55
N PRO A 58 1.89 8.48 -2.75
CA PRO A 58 2.04 7.22 -2.02
C PRO A 58 3.35 6.49 -2.34
N LEU A 59 3.90 6.63 -3.55
CA LEU A 59 5.18 6.03 -3.92
C LEU A 59 6.35 6.70 -3.18
N ILE A 60 6.40 8.03 -3.19
CA ILE A 60 7.44 8.80 -2.49
C ILE A 60 7.33 8.56 -0.98
N ASN A 61 6.11 8.55 -0.43
CA ASN A 61 5.90 8.27 0.99
C ASN A 61 6.38 6.86 1.38
N GLY A 62 6.19 5.86 0.51
CA GLY A 62 6.72 4.51 0.71
C GLY A 62 8.25 4.46 0.71
N ILE A 63 8.91 5.18 -0.20
CA ILE A 63 10.37 5.28 -0.25
C ILE A 63 10.91 5.96 1.01
N TRP A 64 10.31 7.07 1.41
CA TRP A 64 10.68 7.78 2.64
C TRP A 64 10.52 6.89 3.87
N PHE A 65 9.39 6.18 3.98
CA PHE A 65 9.16 5.23 5.07
C PHE A 65 10.21 4.13 5.12
N TYR A 66 10.65 3.58 3.97
CA TYR A 66 11.73 2.60 3.92
C TYR A 66 13.05 3.15 4.46
N VAL A 67 13.43 4.37 4.05
CA VAL A 67 14.64 5.05 4.55
C VAL A 67 14.54 5.26 6.05
N LEU A 68 13.42 5.82 6.52
CA LEU A 68 13.17 6.06 7.94
C LEU A 68 13.26 4.76 8.74
N HIS A 69 12.65 3.69 8.27
CA HIS A 69 12.67 2.38 8.92
C HIS A 69 14.09 1.81 9.01
N LYS A 70 14.88 1.93 7.94
CA LYS A 70 16.29 1.48 7.92
C LYS A 70 17.15 2.28 8.90
N VAL A 71 16.95 3.60 8.95
CA VAL A 71 17.64 4.48 9.90
C VAL A 71 17.22 4.13 11.34
N TRP A 72 15.93 4.02 11.60
CA TRP A 72 15.38 3.68 12.91
C TRP A 72 15.95 2.36 13.45
N ILE A 73 15.96 1.29 12.66
CA ILE A 73 16.57 0.01 13.06
C ILE A 73 18.04 0.20 13.42
N LYS A 74 18.81 0.96 12.64
CA LYS A 74 20.23 1.21 12.90
C LYS A 74 20.44 1.93 14.24
N TYR A 75 19.62 2.92 14.56
CA TYR A 75 19.70 3.66 15.83
C TYR A 75 19.14 2.86 17.01
N SER A 76 18.00 2.17 16.86
CA SER A 76 17.43 1.30 17.89
C SER A 76 18.35 0.14 18.26
N LYS A 77 19.09 -0.43 17.30
CA LYS A 77 20.04 -1.52 17.58
C LYS A 77 21.26 -1.03 18.37
N LYS A 78 21.65 0.24 18.21
CA LYS A 78 22.75 0.84 18.98
C LYS A 78 22.40 0.96 20.47
N ASN A 79 21.16 1.34 20.78
CA ASN A 79 20.67 1.48 22.16
C ASN A 79 20.46 0.14 22.91
N ALA A 80 20.66 -1.02 22.27
CA ALA A 80 20.52 -2.34 22.88
C ALA A 80 21.86 -3.03 23.15
N THR A 81 22.97 -2.41 22.74
CA THR A 81 24.34 -2.92 22.90
C THR A 81 25.25 -1.98 23.71
N ASP A 82 24.69 -0.86 24.19
CA ASP A 82 25.27 0.01 25.22
C ASP A 82 24.62 -0.33 26.58
#